data_AF-A0A7C7EMQ7-F1
#
_entry.id   AF-A0A7C7EMQ7-F1
#
_cell.length_a   1.000
_cell.length_b   1.000
_cell.length_c   1.000
_cell.angle_alpha   90.00
_cell.angle_beta   90.00
_cell.angle_gamma   90.00
#
_symmetry.space_group_name_H-M   'P 1'
#
loop_
_entity.id
_entity.type
_entity.pdbx_description
1 polymer ?
#
loop_
_entity_poly.entity_id
_entity_poly.type
_entity_poly.pdbx_seq_one_letter_code
_entity_poly.pdbx_strand_id
1 'polypeptide(L)'
;EEYLNTNAFVLAKHRITWLLVLMVSASLTGNIIRKFEESLQSVVVLASFIPMLMDTGGNAGSQSSTLIIRGLSLGEITLNDVFKVLWKEIQVGCLVALTLSLANFARIHYLEKIDLLVSLVVTITLFFTVLTAKIVGGILPIIAKRLKVDPAIMASPLITTIVDAITLTLYFSTASRLLGI
;
A
#
# COMPACT_ATOMS: atom_id res chain seq x y z
N GLU A 1 -29.24 -0.89 -13.78
CA GLU A 1 -29.47 0.26 -14.67
C GLU A 1 -28.27 0.41 -15.58
N GLU A 2 -28.49 0.77 -16.85
CA GLU A 2 -27.38 1.07 -17.75
C GLU A 2 -26.69 2.36 -17.32
N TYR A 3 -25.38 2.30 -17.11
CA TYR A 3 -24.56 3.41 -16.61
C TYR A 3 -24.75 4.73 -17.36
N LEU A 4 -24.89 4.66 -18.70
CA LEU A 4 -25.06 5.84 -19.56
C LEU A 4 -26.44 6.50 -19.43
N ASN A 5 -27.44 5.74 -18.98
CA ASN A 5 -28.82 6.19 -18.87
C ASN A 5 -29.18 6.61 -17.44
N THR A 6 -28.33 6.31 -16.45
CA THR A 6 -28.52 6.76 -15.06
C THR A 6 -28.13 8.23 -14.91
N ASN A 7 -29.00 9.02 -14.26
CA ASN A 7 -28.74 10.43 -13.95
C ASN A 7 -27.43 10.60 -13.16
N ALA A 8 -26.58 11.54 -13.59
CA ALA A 8 -25.28 11.82 -12.96
C ALA A 8 -25.38 12.05 -11.44
N PHE A 9 -26.44 12.69 -10.95
CA PHE A 9 -26.64 12.93 -9.52
C PHE A 9 -26.83 11.63 -8.73
N VAL A 10 -27.51 10.64 -9.33
CA VAL A 10 -27.72 9.32 -8.71
C VAL A 10 -26.39 8.57 -8.60
N LEU A 11 -25.58 8.58 -9.67
CA LEU A 11 -24.24 7.99 -9.65
C LEU A 11 -23.31 8.71 -8.65
N ALA A 12 -23.40 10.04 -8.59
CA ALA A 12 -22.56 10.86 -7.72
C ALA A 12 -22.88 10.63 -6.23
N LYS A 13 -24.16 10.51 -5.84
CA LYS A 13 -24.55 10.37 -4.42
C LYS A 13 -23.84 9.23 -3.71
N HIS A 14 -23.75 8.05 -4.33
CA HIS A 14 -23.07 6.90 -3.74
C HIS A 14 -21.54 7.07 -3.73
N ARG A 15 -20.97 7.63 -4.80
CA ARG A 15 -19.52 7.88 -4.90
C ARG A 15 -19.06 8.94 -3.91
N ILE A 16 -19.80 10.04 -3.76
CA ILE A 16 -19.49 11.13 -2.83
C ILE A 16 -19.39 10.59 -1.40
N THR A 17 -20.39 9.84 -0.94
CA THR A 17 -20.38 9.27 0.42
C THR A 17 -19.16 8.38 0.63
N TRP A 18 -18.83 7.52 -0.34
CA TRP A 18 -17.66 6.65 -0.23
C TRP A 18 -16.33 7.41 -0.28
N LEU A 19 -16.18 8.36 -1.22
CA LEU A 19 -14.99 9.18 -1.36
C LEU A 19 -14.76 10.09 -0.15
N LEU A 20 -15.83 10.60 0.48
CA LEU A 20 -15.72 11.38 1.72
C LEU A 20 -15.15 10.52 2.87
N VAL A 21 -15.62 9.28 3.01
CA VAL A 21 -15.06 8.35 4.01
C VAL A 21 -13.58 8.12 3.75
N LEU A 22 -13.20 7.84 2.50
CA LEU A 22 -11.79 7.63 2.12
C LEU A 22 -10.93 8.88 2.34
N MET A 23 -11.44 10.07 2.03
CA MET A 23 -10.75 11.34 2.24
C MET A 23 -10.48 11.59 3.74
N VAL A 24 -11.47 11.33 4.60
CA VAL A 24 -11.30 11.45 6.06
C VAL A 24 -10.31 10.39 6.56
N SER A 25 -10.40 9.15 6.07
CA SER A 25 -9.42 8.11 6.42
C SER A 25 -8.00 8.45 5.98
N ALA A 26 -7.82 9.07 4.81
CA ALA A 26 -6.53 9.54 4.33
C ALA A 26 -5.95 10.68 5.19
N SER A 27 -6.77 11.39 5.97
CA SER A 27 -6.24 12.39 6.93
C SER A 27 -5.40 11.75 8.04
N LEU A 28 -5.58 10.44 8.31
CA LEU A 28 -4.76 9.69 9.26
C LEU A 28 -3.30 9.59 8.81
N THR A 29 -3.05 9.38 7.52
CA THR A 29 -1.68 9.32 6.97
C THR A 29 -1.03 10.70 7.01
N GLY A 30 -1.81 11.77 6.75
CA GLY A 30 -1.37 13.15 6.94
C GLY A 30 -0.98 13.49 8.38
N ASN A 31 -1.62 12.88 9.38
CA ASN A 31 -1.23 13.03 10.79
C ASN A 31 0.11 12.34 11.09
N ILE A 32 0.39 11.20 10.46
CA ILE A 32 1.69 10.52 10.58
C ILE A 32 2.79 11.42 10.04
N ILE A 33 2.62 12.00 8.85
CA ILE A 33 3.61 12.92 8.26
C ILE A 33 3.87 14.12 9.17
N ARG A 34 2.81 14.75 9.70
CA ARG A 34 2.92 15.89 10.63
C ARG A 34 3.71 15.55 11.90
N LYS A 35 3.59 14.32 12.41
CA LYS A 35 4.35 13.87 13.58
C LYS A 35 5.87 13.82 13.32
N PHE A 36 6.29 13.68 12.06
CA PHE A 36 7.69 13.60 11.64
C PHE A 36 8.14 14.84 10.85
N GLU A 37 7.45 15.97 11.02
CA GLU A 37 7.78 17.22 10.32
C GLU A 37 9.21 17.71 10.64
N GLU A 38 9.65 17.60 11.89
CA GLU A 38 11.01 17.95 12.31
C GLU A 38 12.07 17.07 11.59
N SER A 39 11.83 15.76 11.48
CA SER A 39 12.69 14.84 10.74
C SER A 39 12.71 15.14 9.23
N LEU A 40 11.60 15.62 8.66
CA LEU A 40 11.57 16.06 7.26
C LEU A 40 12.32 17.38 7.05
N GLN A 41 12.31 18.28 8.02
CA GLN A 41 13.09 19.52 7.95
C GLN A 41 14.59 19.26 8.04
N SER A 42 15.02 18.25 8.80
CA SER A 42 16.43 17.87 8.88
C SER A 42 16.92 17.17 7.62
N VAL A 43 16.07 16.35 6.96
CA VAL A 43 16.41 15.64 5.72
C VAL A 43 15.29 15.79 4.69
N VAL A 44 15.27 16.94 4.02
CA VAL A 44 14.22 17.36 3.07
C VAL A 44 14.00 16.34 1.94
N VAL A 45 15.05 15.67 1.48
CA VAL A 45 14.96 14.67 0.40
C VAL A 45 14.12 13.44 0.77
N LEU A 46 13.85 13.19 2.07
CA LEU A 46 12.95 12.10 2.45
C LEU A 46 11.52 12.34 1.93
N ALA A 47 11.08 13.60 1.86
CA ALA A 47 9.75 13.94 1.39
C ALA A 47 9.51 13.52 -0.08
N SER A 48 10.55 13.57 -0.93
CA SER A 48 10.40 13.20 -2.34
C SER A 48 10.20 11.71 -2.57
N PHE A 49 10.50 10.85 -1.60
CA PHE A 49 10.30 9.41 -1.70
C PHE A 49 8.95 8.92 -1.20
N ILE A 50 8.22 9.75 -0.44
CA ILE A 50 6.90 9.39 0.12
C ILE A 50 5.92 8.95 -0.97
N PRO A 51 5.70 9.71 -2.07
CA PRO A 51 4.72 9.31 -3.09
C PRO A 51 5.09 7.99 -3.75
N MET A 52 6.38 7.76 -4.02
CA MET A 52 6.87 6.53 -4.65
C MET A 52 6.66 5.30 -3.75
N LEU A 53 6.93 5.42 -2.44
CA LEU A 53 6.72 4.34 -1.49
C LEU A 53 5.23 3.99 -1.35
N MET A 54 4.39 5.01 -1.21
CA MET A 54 2.93 4.84 -1.10
C MET A 54 2.34 4.21 -2.36
N ASP A 55 2.67 4.74 -3.54
CA ASP A 55 2.16 4.24 -4.81
C ASP A 55 2.62 2.80 -5.08
N THR A 56 3.89 2.49 -4.83
CA THR A 56 4.41 1.13 -5.02
C THR A 56 3.73 0.13 -4.08
N GLY A 57 3.49 0.53 -2.82
CA GLY A 57 2.73 -0.27 -1.86
C GLY A 57 1.29 -0.51 -2.32
N GLY A 58 0.58 0.56 -2.70
CA GLY A 58 -0.80 0.49 -3.20
C GLY A 58 -0.94 -0.41 -4.44
N ASN A 59 -0.02 -0.28 -5.39
CA ASN A 59 0.02 -1.08 -6.63
C ASN A 59 0.32 -2.56 -6.32
N ALA A 60 1.31 -2.84 -5.47
CA ALA A 60 1.66 -4.21 -5.09
C ALA A 60 0.50 -4.94 -4.40
N GLY A 61 -0.20 -4.26 -3.49
CA GLY A 61 -1.36 -4.80 -2.78
C GLY A 61 -2.59 -4.95 -3.68
N SER A 62 -2.87 -3.97 -4.53
CA SER A 62 -3.98 -4.06 -5.52
C SER A 62 -3.76 -5.18 -6.52
N GLN A 63 -2.52 -5.44 -6.94
CA GLN A 63 -2.17 -6.58 -7.80
C GLN A 63 -2.51 -7.92 -7.11
N SER A 64 -2.12 -8.10 -5.84
CA SER A 64 -2.46 -9.32 -5.09
C SER A 64 -3.97 -9.45 -4.91
N SER A 65 -4.63 -8.37 -4.48
CA SER A 65 -6.08 -8.35 -4.26
C SER A 65 -6.86 -8.73 -5.51
N THR A 66 -6.48 -8.21 -6.68
CA THR A 66 -7.16 -8.52 -7.94
C THR A 66 -7.09 -10.03 -8.25
N LEU A 67 -5.94 -10.66 -8.02
CA LEU A 67 -5.76 -12.10 -8.23
C LEU A 67 -6.59 -12.92 -7.23
N ILE A 68 -6.62 -12.52 -5.96
CA ILE A 68 -7.42 -13.23 -4.95
C ILE A 68 -8.92 -13.07 -5.19
N ILE A 69 -9.39 -11.88 -5.55
CA ILE A 69 -10.81 -11.64 -5.90
C ILE A 69 -11.20 -12.51 -7.09
N ARG A 70 -10.34 -12.58 -8.12
CA ARG A 70 -10.56 -13.46 -9.26
C ARG A 70 -10.61 -14.93 -8.84
N GLY A 71 -9.66 -15.40 -8.03
CA GLY A 71 -9.64 -16.78 -7.54
C GLY A 71 -10.88 -17.12 -6.71
N LEU A 72 -11.36 -16.20 -5.87
CA LEU A 72 -12.62 -16.34 -5.13
C LEU A 72 -13.84 -16.40 -6.08
N SER A 73 -13.84 -15.62 -7.15
CA SER A 73 -14.94 -15.59 -8.13
C SER A 73 -15.00 -16.86 -9.01
N LEU A 74 -13.84 -17.44 -9.31
CA LEU A 74 -13.71 -18.68 -10.10
C LEU A 74 -13.82 -19.95 -9.24
N GLY A 75 -13.89 -19.82 -7.92
CA GLY A 75 -13.92 -20.96 -6.99
C GLY A 75 -12.57 -21.67 -6.81
N GLU A 76 -11.49 -21.11 -7.34
CA GLU A 76 -10.11 -21.61 -7.17
C GLU A 76 -9.58 -21.37 -5.75
N ILE A 77 -10.09 -20.34 -5.08
CA ILE A 77 -9.76 -19.98 -3.69
C ILE A 77 -11.04 -20.00 -2.88
N THR A 78 -10.98 -20.63 -1.70
CA THR A 78 -12.09 -20.64 -0.74
C THR A 78 -11.78 -19.80 0.50
N LEU A 79 -12.81 -19.52 1.31
CA LEU A 79 -12.65 -18.78 2.57
C LEU A 79 -11.76 -19.50 3.60
N ASN A 80 -11.49 -20.80 3.41
CA ASN A 80 -10.65 -21.60 4.30
C ASN A 80 -9.17 -21.59 3.88
N ASP A 81 -8.86 -21.06 2.70
CA ASP A 81 -7.49 -21.04 2.16
C ASP A 81 -6.66 -19.84 2.64
N VAL A 82 -7.15 -19.02 3.59
CA VAL A 82 -6.48 -17.80 4.09
C VAL A 82 -5.00 -18.04 4.42
N PHE A 83 -4.68 -19.11 5.15
CA PHE A 83 -3.30 -19.42 5.51
C PHE A 83 -2.44 -19.85 4.31
N LYS A 84 -3.03 -20.58 3.35
CA LYS A 84 -2.33 -20.97 2.11
C LYS A 84 -2.04 -19.75 1.24
N VAL A 85 -3.02 -18.84 1.13
CA VAL A 85 -2.89 -17.57 0.41
C VAL A 85 -1.83 -16.70 1.08
N LEU A 86 -1.89 -16.52 2.40
CA LEU A 86 -0.88 -15.77 3.16
C LEU A 86 0.53 -16.32 2.91
N TRP A 87 0.71 -17.64 3.02
CA TRP A 87 2.01 -18.27 2.79
C TRP A 87 2.52 -18.04 1.36
N LYS A 88 1.63 -18.18 0.37
CA LYS A 88 1.98 -17.94 -1.03
C LYS A 88 2.35 -16.48 -1.29
N GLU A 89 1.62 -15.53 -0.71
CA GLU A 89 1.88 -14.10 -0.83
C GLU A 89 3.15 -13.66 -0.10
N ILE A 90 3.53 -14.32 1.01
CA ILE A 90 4.84 -14.09 1.63
C ILE A 90 5.96 -14.53 0.68
N GLN A 91 5.84 -15.72 0.06
CA GLN A 91 6.85 -16.23 -0.86
C GLN A 91 7.01 -15.32 -2.08
N VAL A 92 5.90 -14.98 -2.75
CA VAL A 92 5.90 -14.08 -3.91
C VAL A 92 6.33 -12.68 -3.49
N GLY A 93 5.85 -12.20 -2.35
CA GLY A 93 6.17 -10.90 -1.79
C GLY A 93 7.65 -10.73 -1.50
N CYS A 94 8.32 -11.72 -0.91
CA CYS A 94 9.77 -11.67 -0.67
C CYS A 94 10.57 -11.53 -1.97
N LEU A 95 10.19 -12.27 -3.01
CA LEU A 95 10.86 -12.20 -4.32
C LEU A 95 10.66 -10.81 -4.95
N VAL A 96 9.42 -10.35 -5.02
CA VAL A 96 9.09 -9.04 -5.60
C VAL A 96 9.72 -7.89 -4.79
N ALA A 97 9.62 -7.94 -3.47
CA ALA A 97 10.19 -6.94 -2.57
C ALA A 97 11.71 -6.87 -2.71
N LEU A 98 12.41 -8.01 -2.78
CA LEU A 98 13.86 -8.05 -2.95
C LEU A 98 14.25 -7.44 -4.30
N THR A 99 13.62 -7.86 -5.39
CA THR A 99 13.93 -7.35 -6.74
C THR A 99 13.69 -5.85 -6.84
N LEU A 100 12.54 -5.36 -6.38
CA LEU A 100 12.22 -3.92 -6.43
C LEU A 100 13.12 -3.10 -5.52
N SER A 101 13.47 -3.60 -4.34
CA SER A 101 14.35 -2.89 -3.41
C SER A 101 15.78 -2.79 -3.95
N LEU A 102 16.33 -3.86 -4.51
CA LEU A 102 17.66 -3.83 -5.13
C LEU A 102 17.70 -2.88 -6.34
N ALA A 103 16.68 -2.93 -7.20
CA ALA A 103 16.57 -2.02 -8.33
C ALA A 103 16.44 -0.56 -7.88
N ASN A 104 15.63 -0.30 -6.86
CA ASN A 104 15.45 1.03 -6.30
C ASN A 104 16.73 1.56 -5.63
N PHE A 105 17.45 0.72 -4.88
CA PHE A 105 18.75 1.08 -4.30
C PHE A 105 19.75 1.48 -5.38
N ALA A 106 19.84 0.68 -6.45
CA ALA A 106 20.73 1.00 -7.56
C ALA A 106 20.34 2.33 -8.24
N ARG A 107 19.04 2.57 -8.44
CA ARG A 107 18.53 3.82 -9.01
C ARG A 107 18.89 5.03 -8.14
N ILE A 108 18.52 5.02 -6.86
CA ILE A 108 18.68 6.17 -5.98
C ILE A 108 20.16 6.45 -5.65
N HIS A 109 20.97 5.41 -5.43
CA HIS A 109 22.36 5.60 -5.02
C HIS A 109 23.28 5.89 -6.20
N TYR A 110 23.16 5.16 -7.31
CA TYR A 110 24.10 5.32 -8.44
C TYR A 110 23.63 6.33 -9.49
N LEU A 111 22.33 6.41 -9.77
CA LEU A 111 21.81 7.32 -10.81
C LEU A 111 21.47 8.69 -10.23
N GLU A 112 20.72 8.72 -9.13
CA GLU A 112 20.29 9.96 -8.47
C GLU A 112 21.36 10.53 -7.51
N LYS A 113 22.41 9.74 -7.21
CA LYS A 113 23.55 10.11 -6.35
C LYS A 113 23.12 10.57 -4.94
N ILE A 114 22.07 9.94 -4.42
CA ILE A 114 21.58 10.20 -3.06
C ILE A 114 22.52 9.56 -2.04
N ASP A 115 22.64 10.21 -0.88
CA ASP A 115 23.41 9.72 0.25
C ASP A 115 23.10 8.25 0.59
N LEU A 116 24.12 7.51 1.03
CA LEU A 116 24.02 6.08 1.28
C LEU A 116 22.99 5.77 2.37
N LEU A 117 22.95 6.53 3.47
CA LEU A 117 22.03 6.25 4.57
C LEU A 117 20.59 6.51 4.15
N VAL A 118 20.34 7.62 3.43
CA VAL A 118 19.01 7.90 2.86
C VAL A 118 18.59 6.79 1.89
N SER A 119 19.52 6.36 1.04
CA SER A 119 19.29 5.27 0.08
C SER A 119 18.90 3.96 0.77
N LEU A 120 19.57 3.63 1.87
CA LEU A 120 19.25 2.46 2.69
C LEU A 120 17.89 2.60 3.38
N VAL A 121 17.58 3.77 3.95
CA VAL A 121 16.27 4.05 4.58
C VAL A 121 15.13 3.78 3.60
N VAL A 122 15.21 4.35 2.38
CA VAL A 122 14.16 4.17 1.36
C VAL A 122 14.08 2.71 0.92
N THR A 123 15.21 2.05 0.72
CA THR A 123 15.28 0.67 0.23
C THR A 123 14.73 -0.35 1.23
N ILE A 124 15.12 -0.24 2.50
CA ILE A 124 14.63 -1.11 3.58
C ILE A 124 13.12 -0.90 3.74
N THR A 125 12.68 0.36 3.72
CA THR A 125 11.26 0.69 3.82
C THR A 125 10.46 0.12 2.65
N LEU A 126 10.98 0.22 1.42
CA LEU A 126 10.33 -0.32 0.24
C LEU A 126 10.16 -1.84 0.33
N PHE A 127 11.18 -2.56 0.81
CA PHE A 127 11.11 -4.00 0.98
C PHE A 127 9.94 -4.41 1.87
N PHE A 128 9.86 -3.83 3.07
CA PHE A 128 8.79 -4.14 4.01
C PHE A 128 7.42 -3.61 3.53
N THR A 129 7.39 -2.46 2.86
CA THR A 129 6.16 -1.92 2.25
C THR A 129 5.56 -2.89 1.24
N VAL A 130 6.36 -3.40 0.30
CA VAL A 130 5.90 -4.35 -0.71
C VAL A 130 5.44 -5.65 -0.06
N LEU A 131 6.20 -6.17 0.90
CA LEU A 131 5.83 -7.40 1.61
C LEU A 131 4.51 -7.25 2.36
N THR A 132 4.34 -6.18 3.14
CA THR A 132 3.08 -5.89 3.85
C THR A 132 1.94 -5.67 2.88
N ALA A 133 2.15 -4.94 1.78
CA ALA A 133 1.12 -4.71 0.78
C ALA A 133 0.61 -6.01 0.16
N LYS A 134 1.50 -6.96 -0.15
CA LYS A 134 1.15 -8.29 -0.66
C LYS A 134 0.32 -9.09 0.34
N ILE A 135 0.73 -9.07 1.61
CA ILE A 135 -0.01 -9.74 2.69
C ILE A 135 -1.42 -9.14 2.86
N VAL A 136 -1.52 -7.81 2.95
CA VAL A 136 -2.80 -7.10 3.11
C VAL A 136 -3.67 -7.33 1.88
N GLY A 137 -3.12 -7.18 0.67
CA GLY A 137 -3.82 -7.42 -0.58
C GLY A 137 -4.32 -8.86 -0.74
N GLY A 138 -3.58 -9.84 -0.23
CA GLY A 138 -3.96 -11.24 -0.29
C GLY A 138 -5.07 -11.61 0.69
N ILE A 139 -5.05 -11.05 1.90
CA ILE A 139 -5.96 -11.41 2.98
C ILE A 139 -7.26 -10.60 2.93
N LEU A 140 -7.17 -9.30 2.64
CA LEU A 140 -8.30 -8.38 2.76
C LEU A 140 -9.53 -8.80 1.93
N PRO A 141 -9.40 -9.28 0.68
CA PRO A 141 -10.54 -9.78 -0.08
C PRO A 141 -11.26 -10.96 0.56
N ILE A 142 -10.51 -11.87 1.19
CA ILE A 142 -11.07 -13.06 1.84
C ILE A 142 -11.84 -12.64 3.11
N ILE A 143 -11.28 -11.70 3.88
CA ILE A 143 -11.96 -11.10 5.04
C ILE A 143 -13.24 -10.39 4.60
N ALA A 144 -13.18 -9.54 3.57
CA ALA A 144 -14.33 -8.82 3.06
C ALA A 144 -15.45 -9.79 2.64
N LYS A 145 -15.10 -10.86 1.89
CA LYS A 145 -16.06 -11.89 1.49
C LYS A 145 -16.66 -12.62 2.68
N ARG A 146 -15.86 -12.95 3.71
CA ARG A 146 -16.34 -13.58 4.96
C ARG A 146 -17.31 -12.66 5.72
N LEU A 147 -17.08 -11.35 5.70
CA LEU A 147 -17.98 -10.34 6.28
C LEU A 147 -19.18 -10.01 5.39
N LYS A 148 -19.37 -10.72 4.26
CA LYS A 148 -20.43 -10.50 3.27
C LYS A 148 -20.38 -9.10 2.63
N VAL A 149 -19.20 -8.47 2.60
CA VAL A 149 -18.93 -7.23 1.86
C VAL A 149 -18.33 -7.59 0.51
N ASP A 150 -18.66 -6.82 -0.54
CA ASP A 150 -18.08 -7.01 -1.87
C ASP A 150 -16.58 -6.64 -1.87
N PRO A 151 -15.67 -7.63 -2.08
CA PRO A 151 -14.24 -7.37 -2.13
C PRO A 151 -13.84 -6.38 -3.24
N ALA A 152 -14.56 -6.35 -4.37
CA ALA A 152 -14.20 -5.52 -5.52
C ALA A 152 -14.35 -4.02 -5.24
N ILE A 153 -15.29 -3.64 -4.37
CA ILE A 153 -15.57 -2.24 -4.02
C ILE A 153 -14.64 -1.77 -2.89
N MET A 154 -14.37 -2.66 -1.93
CA MET A 154 -13.69 -2.33 -0.68
C MET A 154 -12.18 -2.47 -0.77
N ALA A 155 -11.67 -3.49 -1.46
CA ALA A 155 -10.30 -3.92 -1.24
C ALA A 155 -9.27 -2.88 -1.67
N SER A 156 -9.36 -2.33 -2.89
CA SER A 156 -8.33 -1.41 -3.40
C SER A 156 -8.18 -0.13 -2.54
N PRO A 157 -9.26 0.62 -2.21
CA PRO A 157 -9.12 1.83 -1.39
C PRO A 157 -8.68 1.59 0.07
N LEU A 158 -9.10 0.47 0.67
CA LEU A 158 -8.64 0.15 2.03
C LEU A 158 -7.20 -0.36 2.05
N ILE A 159 -6.78 -1.10 1.02
CA ILE A 159 -5.38 -1.54 0.89
C ILE A 159 -4.47 -0.34 0.90
N THR A 160 -4.72 0.67 0.06
CA THR A 160 -3.86 1.86 -0.01
C THR A 160 -3.81 2.56 1.34
N THR A 161 -4.95 2.83 1.97
CA THR A 161 -5.00 3.51 3.28
C THR A 161 -4.23 2.77 4.37
N ILE A 162 -4.39 1.45 4.46
CA ILE A 162 -3.70 0.61 5.47
C ILE A 162 -2.20 0.56 5.18
N VAL A 163 -1.82 0.32 3.92
CA VAL A 163 -0.43 0.21 3.50
C VAL A 163 0.27 1.55 3.68
N ASP A 164 -0.34 2.66 3.31
CA ASP A 164 0.22 4.01 3.48
C ASP A 164 0.56 4.31 4.94
N ALA A 165 -0.35 4.01 5.87
CA ALA A 165 -0.13 4.22 7.29
C ALA A 165 1.06 3.38 7.81
N ILE A 166 1.15 2.11 7.39
CA ILE A 166 2.25 1.23 7.78
C ILE A 166 3.56 1.69 7.14
N THR A 167 3.55 2.00 5.85
CA THR A 167 4.71 2.47 5.08
C THR A 167 5.29 3.74 5.67
N LEU A 168 4.47 4.76 5.96
CA LEU A 168 4.96 6.00 6.57
C LEU A 168 5.53 5.75 7.97
N THR A 169 4.87 4.91 8.77
CA THR A 169 5.37 4.54 10.10
C THR A 169 6.72 3.84 10.01
N LEU A 170 6.86 2.87 9.10
CA LEU A 170 8.13 2.17 8.84
C LEU A 170 9.19 3.12 8.28
N TYR A 171 8.81 4.01 7.38
CA TYR A 171 9.72 4.95 6.72
C TYR A 171 10.38 5.86 7.74
N PHE A 172 9.57 6.56 8.53
CA PHE A 172 10.08 7.49 9.51
C PHE A 172 10.75 6.80 10.70
N SER A 173 10.28 5.62 11.12
CA SER A 173 10.97 4.85 12.16
C SER A 173 12.35 4.38 11.70
N THR A 174 12.48 3.97 10.43
CA THR A 174 13.76 3.58 9.83
C THR A 174 14.67 4.80 9.67
N ALA A 175 14.12 5.93 9.20
CA ALA A 175 14.84 7.18 9.07
C ALA A 175 15.40 7.66 10.42
N SER A 176 14.58 7.68 11.47
CA SER A 176 14.99 8.09 12.81
C SER A 176 16.14 7.22 13.35
N ARG A 177 16.07 5.90 13.16
CA ARG A 177 17.11 4.97 13.61
C ARG A 177 18.42 5.07 12.84
N LEU A 178 18.36 5.26 11.52
CA LEU A 178 19.56 5.23 10.67
C LEU A 178 20.20 6.61 10.49
N LEU A 179 19.41 7.68 10.51
CA LEU A 179 19.87 9.06 10.33
C LEU A 179 20.02 9.81 11.66
N GLY A 180 19.50 9.26 12.77
CA GLY A 180 19.58 9.90 14.09
C GLY A 180 18.70 11.14 14.23
N ILE A 181 17.54 11.14 13.57
CA ILE A 181 16.58 12.25 13.49
C ILE A 181 15.20 11.91 14.07
#